data_AF-A0A382KW04-F1
#
_entry.id   AF-A0A382KW04-F1
#
_cell.length_a   1.000
_cell.length_b   1.000
_cell.length_c   1.000
_cell.angle_alpha   90.00
_cell.angle_beta   90.00
_cell.angle_gamma   90.00
#
_symmetry.space_group_name_H-M   'P 1'
#
loop_
_entity.id
_entity.type
_entity.pdbx_description
1 polymer ?
#
loop_
_entity_poly.entity_id
_entity_poly.type
_entity_poly.pdbx_seq_one_letter_code
_entity_poly.pdbx_strand_id
1 'polypeptide(L)'
;MNHLAHLALAGDKPEMVIGGFLGDFVKGRLNDRFDPEIEAGIRLHRAIDAFTDQHPETTSAAGRFKPPYRRYSGILLDVLFD
;
A
#
# COMPACT_ATOMS: atom_id res chain seq x y z
N MET A 1 -4.44 3.27 -2.47
CA MET A 1 -4.06 2.14 -3.30
C MET A 1 -3.10 2.59 -4.36
N ASN A 2 -1.93 1.95 -4.40
CA ASN A 2 -0.97 1.99 -5.51
C ASN A 2 -0.79 0.55 -6.03
N HIS A 3 -1.79 0.01 -6.73
CA HIS A 3 -1.81 -1.40 -7.13
C HIS A 3 -0.61 -1.79 -7.98
N LEU A 4 -0.21 -0.93 -8.92
CA LEU A 4 0.93 -1.21 -9.78
C LEU A 4 2.21 -1.31 -8.96
N ALA A 5 2.42 -0.39 -8.01
CA ALA A 5 3.57 -0.41 -7.12
C ALA A 5 3.60 -1.68 -6.26
N HIS A 6 2.48 -2.11 -5.68
CA HIS A 6 2.43 -3.33 -4.87
C HIS A 6 2.65 -4.60 -5.68
N LEU A 7 2.20 -4.65 -6.93
CA LEU A 7 2.48 -5.78 -7.82
C LEU A 7 3.94 -5.78 -8.29
N ALA A 8 4.51 -4.62 -8.58
CA ALA A 8 5.89 -4.47 -9.01
C ALA A 8 6.89 -4.75 -7.87
N LEU A 9 6.51 -4.44 -6.64
CA LEU A 9 7.29 -4.69 -5.42
C LEU A 9 6.90 -5.99 -4.72
N ALA A 10 5.99 -6.77 -5.31
CA ALA A 10 5.69 -8.10 -4.81
C ALA A 10 6.92 -9.00 -4.98
N GLY A 11 7.02 -10.03 -4.14
CA GLY A 11 8.09 -11.02 -4.27
C GLY A 11 7.96 -11.86 -5.54
N ASP A 12 8.97 -12.68 -5.82
CA ASP A 12 9.10 -13.45 -7.07
C ASP A 12 8.06 -14.56 -7.26
N LYS A 13 7.33 -14.92 -6.20
CA LYS A 13 6.36 -16.02 -6.22
C LYS A 13 4.96 -15.52 -6.60
N PRO A 14 4.23 -16.23 -7.48
CA PRO A 14 2.84 -15.87 -7.84
C PRO A 14 1.93 -15.68 -6.63
N GLU A 15 2.09 -16.50 -5.59
CA GLU A 15 1.33 -16.42 -4.35
C GLU A 15 1.59 -15.11 -3.59
N MET A 16 2.84 -14.63 -3.60
CA MET A 16 3.18 -13.33 -3.01
C MET A 16 2.58 -12.17 -3.79
N VAL A 17 2.54 -12.26 -5.13
CA VAL A 17 1.87 -11.27 -6.00
C VAL A 17 0.37 -11.23 -5.71
N ILE A 18 -0.28 -12.40 -5.59
CA ILE A 18 -1.68 -12.51 -5.16
C ILE A 18 -1.85 -11.89 -3.76
N GLY A 19 -0.95 -12.18 -2.82
CA GLY A 19 -0.96 -11.58 -1.49
C GLY A 19 -0.83 -10.06 -1.51
N GLY A 20 0.05 -9.52 -2.36
CA GLY A 20 0.24 -8.10 -2.57
C GLY A 20 -1.03 -7.41 -3.06
N PHE A 21 -1.77 -8.04 -3.98
CA PHE A 21 -3.09 -7.58 -4.42
C PHE A 21 -4.15 -7.69 -3.32
N LEU A 22 -4.14 -8.78 -2.54
CA LEU A 22 -5.11 -9.01 -1.46
C LEU A 22 -4.93 -8.07 -0.26
N GLY A 23 -3.78 -7.40 -0.11
CA GLY A 23 -3.49 -6.51 1.01
C GLY A 23 -4.51 -5.39 1.22
N ASP A 24 -5.07 -4.87 0.13
CA ASP A 24 -6.13 -3.85 0.15
C ASP A 24 -7.45 -4.38 0.74
N PHE A 25 -7.75 -5.66 0.52
CA PHE A 25 -9.03 -6.27 0.87
C PHE A 25 -8.99 -7.01 2.20
N VAL A 26 -7.82 -7.53 2.58
CA VAL A 26 -7.64 -8.29 3.82
C VAL A 26 -7.25 -7.35 4.94
N LYS A 27 -8.16 -7.12 5.90
CA LYS A 27 -7.91 -6.32 7.10
C LYS A 27 -7.74 -7.20 8.35
N GLY A 28 -6.99 -6.69 9.33
CA GLY A 28 -6.77 -7.39 10.61
C GLY A 28 -5.74 -8.53 10.56
N ARG A 29 -5.77 -9.41 11.56
CA ARG A 29 -4.83 -10.53 11.70
C ARG A 29 -5.08 -11.60 10.63
N LEU A 30 -4.01 -12.27 10.18
CA LEU A 30 -4.07 -13.24 9.07
C LEU A 30 -4.45 -14.66 9.51
N ASN A 31 -4.24 -15.02 10.79
CA ASN A 31 -4.77 -16.22 11.45
C ASN A 31 -4.60 -17.54 10.65
N ASP A 32 -3.53 -17.67 9.87
CA ASP A 32 -3.18 -18.87 9.09
C ASP A 32 -4.29 -19.33 8.14
N ARG A 33 -5.08 -18.37 7.63
CA ARG A 33 -6.23 -18.64 6.77
C ARG A 33 -5.89 -18.76 5.29
N PHE A 34 -4.64 -18.43 4.93
CA PHE A 34 -4.13 -18.46 3.56
C PHE A 34 -2.83 -19.26 3.49
N ASP A 35 -2.42 -19.56 2.26
CA ASP A 35 -1.07 -20.05 2.02
C ASP A 35 -0.02 -19.10 2.63
N PRO A 36 1.07 -19.61 3.25
CA PRO A 36 2.09 -18.78 3.89
C PRO A 36 2.69 -17.70 2.98
N GLU A 37 2.84 -17.97 1.69
CA GLU A 37 3.39 -17.02 0.72
C GLU A 37 2.37 -15.92 0.38
N ILE A 38 1.08 -16.25 0.34
CA ILE A 38 0.00 -15.24 0.24
C ILE A 38 0.01 -14.35 1.47
N GLU A 39 0.12 -14.92 2.67
CA GLU A 39 0.23 -14.12 3.89
C GLU A 39 1.47 -13.23 3.89
N ALA A 40 2.61 -13.73 3.39
CA ALA A 40 3.83 -12.95 3.25
C ALA A 40 3.61 -11.76 2.30
N GLY A 41 2.93 -11.97 1.17
CA GLY A 41 2.54 -10.90 0.25
C GLY A 41 1.63 -9.85 0.90
N ILE A 42 0.61 -10.28 1.67
CA ILE A 42 -0.28 -9.36 2.39
C ILE A 42 0.49 -8.55 3.45
N ARG A 43 1.42 -9.19 4.18
CA ARG A 43 2.27 -8.50 5.17
C ARG A 43 3.19 -7.49 4.48
N LEU A 44 3.76 -7.85 3.34
CA LEU A 44 4.63 -6.98 2.55
C LEU A 44 3.88 -5.74 2.05
N HIS A 45 2.68 -5.91 1.48
CA HIS A 45 1.82 -4.80 1.08
C HIS A 45 1.61 -3.80 2.23
N ARG A 46 1.22 -4.30 3.41
CA ARG A 46 1.00 -3.44 4.59
C ARG A 46 2.27 -2.75 5.09
N ALA A 47 3.43 -3.41 4.95
CA ALA A 47 4.71 -2.82 5.31
C ALA A 47 5.09 -1.69 4.34
N ILE A 48 4.82 -1.86 3.05
CA ILE A 48 5.01 -0.81 2.03
C ILE A 48 4.13 0.39 2.36
N ASP A 49 2.83 0.19 2.58
CA ASP A 49 1.90 1.26 2.96
C ASP A 49 2.38 2.02 4.20
N ALA A 50 2.70 1.28 5.27
CA ALA A 50 3.15 1.88 6.52
C ALA A 50 4.45 2.69 6.34
N PHE A 51 5.35 2.22 5.47
CA PHE A 51 6.58 2.94 5.13
C PHE A 51 6.29 4.21 4.33
N THR A 52 5.46 4.14 3.29
CA THR A 52 5.16 5.29 2.42
C THR A 52 4.33 6.36 3.12
N ASP A 53 3.38 5.96 3.98
CA ASP A 53 2.54 6.87 4.75
C ASP A 53 3.35 7.67 5.77
N GLN A 54 4.39 7.07 6.34
CA GLN A 54 5.28 7.71 7.32
C GLN A 54 6.47 8.42 6.67
N HIS A 55 6.63 8.33 5.35
CA HIS A 55 7.80 8.88 4.68
C HIS A 55 7.76 10.43 4.72
N PRO A 56 8.86 11.10 5.11
CA PRO A 56 8.90 12.56 5.20
C PRO A 56 8.53 13.27 3.89
N GLU A 57 8.92 12.70 2.75
CA GLU A 57 8.58 13.25 1.43
C GLU A 57 7.09 13.18 1.11
N THR A 58 6.39 12.10 1.50
CA THR A 58 4.94 11.97 1.33
C THR A 58 4.22 13.04 2.17
N THR A 59 4.67 13.24 3.41
CA THR A 59 4.13 14.27 4.30
C THR A 59 4.39 15.68 3.76
N SER A 60 5.61 15.93 3.27
CA SER A 60 6.00 17.19 2.63
C SER A 60 5.14 17.47 1.38
N ALA A 61 4.94 16.47 0.53
CA ALA A 61 4.09 16.56 -0.66
C ALA A 61 2.64 16.88 -0.29
N ALA A 62 2.08 16.23 0.75
CA ALA A 62 0.73 16.49 1.24
C ALA A 62 0.58 17.95 1.73
N GLY A 63 1.64 18.51 2.32
CA GLY A 63 1.71 19.89 2.78
C GLY A 63 1.68 20.95 1.67
N ARG A 64 1.99 20.57 0.40
CA ARG A 64 2.00 21.48 -0.75
C ARG A 64 0.58 21.82 -1.25
N PHE A 65 -0.41 21.01 -0.92
CA PHE A 65 -1.80 21.27 -1.30
C PHE A 65 -2.39 22.43 -0.49
N LYS A 66 -2.94 23.42 -1.20
CA LYS A 66 -3.63 24.59 -0.64
C LYS A 66 -5.15 24.36 -0.61
N PRO A 67 -5.93 25.12 0.18
CA PRO A 67 -7.39 25.11 0.09
C PRO A 67 -7.86 25.35 -1.36
N PRO A 68 -8.91 24.64 -1.84
CA PRO A 68 -9.72 23.65 -1.12
C PRO A 68 -9.11 22.23 -1.06
N TYR A 69 -8.04 21.98 -1.81
CA TYR A 69 -7.45 20.64 -2.02
C TYR A 69 -6.72 20.06 -0.80
N ARG A 70 -6.37 20.89 0.19
CA ARG A 70 -5.69 20.43 1.42
C ARG A 70 -6.42 19.28 2.13
N ARG A 71 -7.76 19.27 2.14
CA ARG A 71 -8.54 18.18 2.77
C ARG A 71 -8.51 16.88 1.97
N TYR A 72 -8.12 16.94 0.71
CA TYR A 72 -8.09 15.82 -0.23
C TYR A 72 -6.66 15.40 -0.58
N SER A 73 -5.64 15.96 0.08
CA SER A 73 -4.25 15.74 -0.27
C SER A 73 -3.86 14.26 -0.23
N GLY A 74 -4.36 13.49 0.74
CA GLY A 74 -4.13 12.04 0.81
C GLY A 74 -4.68 11.31 -0.43
N ILE A 75 -5.93 11.58 -0.81
CA ILE A 75 -6.56 10.96 -2.00
C ILE A 75 -5.82 11.38 -3.28
N LEU A 76 -5.43 12.65 -3.37
CA LEU A 76 -4.71 13.17 -4.54
C LEU A 76 -3.32 12.54 -4.65
N LEU A 77 -2.60 12.39 -3.55
CA LEU A 77 -1.31 11.71 -3.54
C LEU A 77 -1.43 10.25 -3.90
N ASP A 78 -2.44 9.56 -3.38
CA ASP A 78 -2.73 8.17 -3.70
C ASP A 78 -2.92 7.99 -5.22
N VAL A 79 -3.74 8.84 -5.86
CA VAL A 79 -3.93 8.78 -7.33
C VAL A 79 -2.67 9.18 -8.11
N LEU A 80 -1.82 10.05 -7.56
CA LEU A 80 -0.60 10.51 -8.23
C LEU A 80 0.57 9.54 -8.11
N PHE A 81 0.54 8.65 -7.11
CA PHE A 81 1.63 7.71 -6.81
C PHE A 81 1.36 6.29 -7.32
N ASP A 82 0.17 6.02 -7.86
CA ASP A 82 -0.16 4.79 -8.57
C ASP A 82 0.41 4.77 -10.01
#